data_AF-A0A9Q9J6G9-F1
#
_entry.id   AF-A0A9Q9J6G9-F1
#
_cell.length_a   1.000
_cell.length_b   1.000
_cell.length_c   1.000
_cell.angle_alpha   90.00
_cell.angle_beta   90.00
_cell.angle_gamma   90.00
#
_symmetry.space_group_name_H-M   'P 1'
#
loop_
_entity.id
_entity.type
_entity.pdbx_description
1 polymer ?
#
loop_
_entity_poly.entity_id
_entity_poly.type
_entity_poly.pdbx_seq_one_letter_code
_entity_poly.pdbx_strand_id
1 'polypeptide(L)'
;MKNSEAFDMQLMMTRKIFKVAETSEKLFNSIQVLRPRLSTPVDYDEVRAKANEKYFEKLYFATDSNRLYYIDEESLAFINANPLEILRIPSKLISVEEIIAKSSNVANDLYAKVISNAEKTQIMVILELLEDRLREVPNRKEIFRDLVVGTRKKADVSFADFDSQFTSKLGYEDLKAKGETVIYRGENMWSQNYLFAYSWTTSREKAESFANRFEDGKVLQAKIPNNRIIYTYKNDEEHEVLVNSDYLLEVVTL
;
A
#
# COMPACT_ATOMS: atom_id res chain seq x y z
N MET A 1 14.04 -5.63 -14.58
CA MET A 1 14.26 -4.18 -14.73
C MET A 1 14.89 -3.68 -13.44
N LYS A 2 15.82 -2.72 -13.49
CA LYS A 2 16.29 -2.04 -12.27
C LYS A 2 15.27 -0.96 -11.89
N ASN A 3 15.14 -0.65 -10.60
CA ASN A 3 14.39 0.52 -10.16
C ASN A 3 14.94 1.79 -10.85
N SER A 4 14.10 2.82 -11.04
CA SER A 4 14.55 4.04 -11.70
C SER A 4 15.46 4.91 -10.81
N GLU A 5 16.41 5.64 -11.39
CA GLU A 5 17.30 6.56 -10.63
C GLU A 5 16.51 7.63 -9.85
N ALA A 6 15.37 8.05 -10.39
CA ALA A 6 14.42 8.95 -9.72
C ALA A 6 13.78 8.29 -8.48
N PHE A 7 13.56 6.97 -8.53
CA PHE A 7 13.05 6.19 -7.41
C PHE A 7 14.12 6.00 -6.32
N ASP A 8 15.37 5.71 -6.69
CA ASP A 8 16.49 5.63 -5.73
C ASP A 8 16.67 6.96 -4.98
N MET A 9 16.54 8.10 -5.68
CA MET A 9 16.54 9.44 -5.09
C MET A 9 15.33 9.69 -4.17
N GLN A 10 14.14 9.21 -4.51
CA GLN A 10 12.93 9.35 -3.69
C GLN A 10 13.02 8.51 -2.41
N LEU A 11 13.55 7.29 -2.48
CA LEU A 11 13.84 6.43 -1.32
C LEU A 11 14.83 7.08 -0.35
N MET A 12 15.86 7.76 -0.88
CA MET A 12 16.83 8.50 -0.06
C MET A 12 16.20 9.71 0.65
N MET A 13 15.22 10.36 0.03
CA MET A 13 14.53 11.51 0.63
C MET A 13 13.52 11.13 1.72
N THR A 14 12.94 9.93 1.68
CA THR A 14 12.01 9.44 2.72
C THR A 14 12.71 8.88 3.97
N ARG A 15 14.06 8.81 3.96
CA ARG A 15 14.95 8.37 5.07
C ARG A 15 14.72 6.93 5.58
N LYS A 16 13.98 6.08 4.87
CA LYS A 16 13.53 4.79 5.42
C LYS A 16 13.98 3.55 4.66
N ILE A 17 14.54 3.68 3.45
CA ILE A 17 14.94 2.54 2.60
C ILE A 17 16.18 2.91 1.77
N PHE A 18 17.17 2.02 1.68
CA PHE A 18 18.47 2.29 1.06
C PHE A 18 19.04 1.06 0.36
N LYS A 19 19.69 1.20 -0.80
CA LYS A 19 20.38 0.05 -1.43
C LYS A 19 21.60 -0.34 -0.61
N VAL A 20 21.71 -1.62 -0.22
CA VAL A 20 22.78 -2.09 0.68
C VAL A 20 24.15 -1.84 0.06
N ALA A 21 24.33 -2.16 -1.22
CA ALA A 21 25.58 -1.96 -1.94
C ALA A 21 26.01 -0.48 -2.08
N GLU A 22 25.11 0.48 -1.86
CA GLU A 22 25.35 1.91 -2.04
C GLU A 22 25.38 2.67 -0.69
N THR A 23 25.32 1.94 0.42
CA THR A 23 25.23 2.55 1.76
C THR A 23 26.56 3.20 2.14
N SER A 24 26.60 4.54 2.12
CA SER A 24 27.78 5.33 2.53
C SER A 24 28.00 5.39 4.05
N GLU A 25 29.22 5.75 4.47
CA GLU A 25 29.58 5.93 5.90
C GLU A 25 28.73 7.00 6.61
N LYS A 26 28.27 8.03 5.90
CA LYS A 26 27.40 9.08 6.45
C LYS A 26 25.98 8.55 6.74
N LEU A 27 25.48 7.68 5.86
CA LEU A 27 24.20 7.02 6.03
C LEU A 27 24.27 5.99 7.17
N PHE A 28 25.38 5.25 7.24
CA PHE A 28 25.72 4.36 8.35
C PHE A 28 25.68 5.10 9.70
N ASN A 29 26.30 6.26 9.80
CA ASN A 29 26.28 7.09 11.01
C ASN A 29 24.86 7.58 11.36
N SER A 30 24.01 7.82 10.36
CA SER A 30 22.60 8.21 10.60
C SER A 30 21.78 7.04 11.17
N ILE A 31 22.04 5.82 10.72
CA ILE A 31 21.41 4.59 11.26
C ILE A 31 21.88 4.34 12.70
N GLN A 32 23.16 4.60 13.04
CA GLN A 32 23.67 4.48 14.41
C GLN A 32 22.94 5.40 15.41
N VAL A 33 22.48 6.58 14.99
CA VAL A 33 21.70 7.49 15.85
C VAL A 33 20.31 6.93 16.17
N LEU A 34 19.76 6.08 15.30
CA LEU A 34 18.46 5.42 15.50
C LEU A 34 18.56 4.16 16.37
N ARG A 35 19.79 3.64 16.59
CA ARG A 35 20.09 2.41 17.35
C ARG A 35 19.41 2.30 18.72
N PRO A 36 19.32 3.36 19.55
CA PRO A 36 18.64 3.27 20.86
C PRO A 36 17.13 3.02 20.76
N ARG A 37 16.53 3.20 19.57
CA ARG A 37 15.10 3.02 19.32
C ARG A 37 14.77 1.65 18.73
N LEU A 38 15.78 0.88 18.32
CA LEU A 38 15.59 -0.44 17.73
C LEU A 38 15.49 -1.50 18.83
N SER A 39 14.54 -2.43 18.69
CA SER A 39 14.35 -3.52 19.66
C SER A 39 15.43 -4.61 19.58
N THR A 40 16.28 -4.57 18.54
CA THR A 40 17.28 -5.61 18.26
C THR A 40 18.63 -4.97 17.95
N PRO A 41 19.71 -5.37 18.66
CA PRO A 41 21.06 -4.91 18.33
C PRO A 41 21.48 -5.49 16.98
N VAL A 42 22.07 -4.64 16.15
CA VAL A 42 22.52 -5.02 14.80
C VAL A 42 24.01 -5.25 14.81
N ASP A 43 24.44 -6.40 14.29
CA ASP A 43 25.85 -6.69 14.02
C ASP A 43 26.25 -6.07 12.67
N TYR A 44 26.59 -4.79 12.72
CA TYR A 44 26.85 -4.00 11.53
C TYR A 44 28.16 -4.34 10.82
N ASP A 45 29.14 -4.89 11.54
CA ASP A 45 30.40 -5.35 10.95
C ASP A 45 30.14 -6.62 10.12
N GLU A 46 29.24 -7.49 10.59
CA GLU A 46 28.75 -8.63 9.80
C GLU A 46 27.99 -8.18 8.54
N VAL A 47 27.12 -7.16 8.65
CA VAL A 47 26.42 -6.59 7.50
C VAL A 47 27.42 -6.02 6.48
N ARG A 48 28.44 -5.30 6.93
CA ARG A 48 29.48 -4.73 6.06
C ARG A 48 30.36 -5.81 5.42
N ALA A 49 30.72 -6.84 6.16
CA ALA A 49 31.51 -7.95 5.64
C ALA A 49 30.76 -8.70 4.51
N LYS A 50 29.44 -8.81 4.62
CA LYS A 50 28.59 -9.50 3.65
C LYS A 50 28.03 -8.61 2.54
N ALA A 51 28.05 -7.28 2.69
CA ALA A 51 27.50 -6.34 1.70
C ALA A 51 28.13 -6.46 0.29
N ASN A 52 29.34 -7.02 0.18
CA ASN A 52 30.03 -7.27 -1.07
C ASN A 52 29.73 -8.66 -1.68
N GLU A 53 28.95 -9.50 -0.99
CA GLU A 53 28.45 -10.73 -1.58
C GLU A 53 27.38 -10.40 -2.62
N LYS A 54 27.44 -11.06 -3.78
CA LYS A 54 26.53 -10.86 -4.93
C LYS A 54 25.04 -10.88 -4.58
N TYR A 55 24.67 -11.53 -3.48
CA TYR A 55 23.31 -11.55 -2.97
C TYR A 55 22.86 -10.20 -2.36
N PHE A 56 23.76 -9.49 -1.66
CA PHE A 56 23.46 -8.22 -1.00
C PHE A 56 23.36 -7.03 -1.98
N GLU A 57 23.89 -7.17 -3.21
CA GLU A 57 23.66 -6.20 -4.28
C GLU A 57 22.18 -6.03 -4.63
N LYS A 58 21.37 -7.06 -4.35
CA LYS A 58 19.93 -7.11 -4.61
C LYS A 58 19.09 -6.81 -3.38
N LEU A 59 19.66 -6.31 -2.30
CA LEU A 59 18.91 -6.00 -1.09
C LEU A 59 18.79 -4.49 -0.87
N TYR A 60 17.60 -4.05 -0.48
CA TYR A 60 17.38 -2.73 0.10
C TYR A 60 17.29 -2.87 1.61
N PHE A 61 18.05 -2.10 2.37
CA PHE A 61 17.90 -1.95 3.80
C PHE A 61 16.76 -1.00 4.13
N ALA A 62 15.82 -1.41 4.98
CA ALA A 62 14.68 -0.62 5.41
C ALA A 62 14.53 -0.61 6.93
N THR A 63 13.99 0.48 7.48
CA THR A 63 13.72 0.65 8.92
C THR A 63 12.30 1.14 9.16
N ASP A 64 11.62 0.53 10.13
CA ASP A 64 10.43 1.12 10.77
C ASP A 64 10.78 1.64 12.16
N SER A 65 9.80 2.09 12.95
CA SER A 65 10.06 2.69 14.27
C SER A 65 10.74 1.75 15.27
N ASN A 66 10.67 0.43 15.07
CA ASN A 66 11.14 -0.56 16.04
C ASN A 66 12.04 -1.66 15.44
N ARG A 67 12.04 -1.85 14.11
CA ARG A 67 12.65 -3.00 13.44
C ARG A 67 13.42 -2.60 12.17
N LEU A 68 14.34 -3.47 11.80
CA LEU A 68 15.13 -3.40 10.58
C LEU A 68 14.86 -4.60 9.68
N TYR A 69 14.84 -4.34 8.39
CA TYR A 69 14.57 -5.37 7.38
C TYR A 69 15.45 -5.15 6.17
N TYR A 70 15.71 -6.22 5.44
CA TYR A 70 16.06 -6.17 4.04
C TYR A 70 14.81 -6.36 3.21
N ILE A 71 14.75 -5.72 2.06
CA ILE A 71 13.76 -5.95 1.03
C ILE A 71 14.53 -6.59 -0.12
N ASP A 72 14.14 -7.81 -0.46
CA ASP A 72 14.67 -8.48 -1.65
C ASP A 72 14.20 -7.74 -2.89
N GLU A 73 15.15 -7.29 -3.72
CA GLU A 73 14.86 -6.50 -4.92
C GLU A 73 13.94 -7.28 -5.85
N GLU A 74 14.16 -8.57 -6.08
CA GLU A 74 13.41 -9.29 -7.12
C GLU A 74 11.97 -9.60 -6.70
N SER A 75 11.78 -10.03 -5.46
CA SER A 75 10.49 -10.49 -4.94
C SER A 75 9.73 -9.47 -4.09
N LEU A 76 10.39 -8.39 -3.67
CA LEU A 76 9.92 -7.42 -2.67
C LEU A 76 9.60 -8.02 -1.30
N ALA A 77 10.13 -9.22 -1.00
CA ALA A 77 9.97 -9.84 0.30
C ALA A 77 10.73 -9.07 1.37
N PHE A 78 10.08 -8.86 2.52
CA PHE A 78 10.73 -8.31 3.71
C PHE A 78 11.38 -9.43 4.50
N ILE A 79 12.66 -9.24 4.79
CA ILE A 79 13.53 -10.19 5.46
C ILE A 79 14.03 -9.50 6.72
N ASN A 80 13.77 -10.07 7.89
CA ASN A 80 14.24 -9.49 9.14
C ASN A 80 15.78 -9.36 9.12
N ALA A 81 16.28 -8.18 9.51
CA ALA A 81 17.71 -7.91 9.53
C ALA A 81 18.44 -8.50 10.76
N ASN A 82 17.87 -9.54 11.38
CA ASN A 82 18.59 -10.36 12.34
C ASN A 82 19.72 -11.12 11.59
N PRO A 83 21.00 -10.98 12.00
CA PRO A 83 22.12 -11.58 11.29
C PRO A 83 21.99 -13.10 11.04
N LEU A 84 21.30 -13.82 11.94
CA LEU A 84 21.04 -15.25 11.82
C LEU A 84 19.91 -15.62 10.83
N GLU A 85 19.00 -14.69 10.50
CA GLU A 85 17.88 -14.91 9.58
C GLU A 85 18.23 -14.60 8.12
N ILE A 86 19.19 -13.71 7.88
CA ILE A 86 19.72 -13.44 6.53
C ILE A 86 20.31 -14.72 5.90
N LEU A 87 20.86 -15.63 6.72
CA LEU A 87 21.39 -16.91 6.27
C LEU A 87 20.30 -17.97 5.98
N ARG A 88 19.03 -17.67 6.31
CA ARG A 88 17.88 -18.58 6.17
C ARG A 88 16.92 -18.18 5.07
N ILE A 89 17.27 -17.16 4.28
CA ILE A 89 16.40 -16.68 3.20
C ILE A 89 16.18 -17.84 2.22
N PRO A 90 14.91 -18.20 1.92
CA PRO A 90 14.61 -19.30 1.02
C PRO A 90 15.32 -19.10 -0.32
N SER A 91 15.92 -20.17 -0.84
CA SER A 91 16.71 -20.17 -2.07
C SER A 91 15.92 -19.85 -3.35
N LYS A 92 14.60 -19.59 -3.26
CA LYS A 92 13.79 -19.24 -4.42
C LYS A 92 12.51 -18.47 -4.04
N LEU A 93 12.64 -17.16 -3.87
CA LEU A 93 11.48 -16.26 -3.91
C LEU A 93 11.08 -16.05 -5.38
N ILE A 94 9.78 -15.95 -5.64
CA ILE A 94 9.28 -15.67 -7.00
C ILE A 94 9.44 -14.16 -7.23
N SER A 95 10.07 -13.78 -8.34
CA SER A 95 10.24 -12.36 -8.66
C SER A 95 8.92 -11.72 -9.11
N VAL A 96 8.79 -10.41 -8.87
CA VAL A 96 7.68 -9.60 -9.37
C VAL A 96 7.57 -9.70 -10.89
N GLU A 97 8.69 -9.73 -11.60
CA GLU A 97 8.73 -9.86 -13.06
C GLU A 97 8.17 -11.21 -13.51
N GLU A 98 8.49 -12.29 -12.81
CA GLU A 98 7.91 -13.60 -13.12
C GLU A 98 6.40 -13.63 -12.88
N ILE A 99 5.91 -12.94 -11.85
CA ILE A 99 4.47 -12.80 -11.58
C ILE A 99 3.82 -12.04 -12.73
N ILE A 100 4.35 -10.86 -13.09
CA ILE A 100 3.82 -10.02 -14.17
C ILE A 100 3.79 -10.79 -15.50
N ALA A 101 4.85 -11.54 -15.83
CA ALA A 101 4.96 -12.22 -17.11
C ALA A 101 4.04 -13.46 -17.25
N LYS A 102 3.72 -14.13 -16.15
CA LYS A 102 2.98 -15.42 -16.17
C LYS A 102 1.53 -15.28 -15.74
N SER A 103 1.14 -14.16 -15.13
CA SER A 103 -0.18 -14.00 -14.54
C SER A 103 -1.24 -13.63 -15.58
N SER A 104 -2.41 -14.26 -15.47
CA SER A 104 -3.63 -13.83 -16.18
C SER A 104 -4.37 -12.70 -15.46
N ASN A 105 -4.07 -12.46 -14.18
CA ASN A 105 -4.56 -11.36 -13.37
C ASN A 105 -3.44 -10.84 -12.47
N VAL A 106 -2.63 -9.95 -13.05
CA VAL A 106 -1.40 -9.43 -12.43
C VAL A 106 -1.68 -8.81 -11.06
N ALA A 107 -2.74 -8.01 -10.92
CA ALA A 107 -3.08 -7.36 -9.66
C ALA A 107 -3.39 -8.37 -8.55
N ASN A 108 -4.19 -9.40 -8.84
CA ASN A 108 -4.54 -10.41 -7.85
C ASN A 108 -3.33 -11.27 -7.44
N ASP A 109 -2.48 -11.65 -8.39
CA ASP A 109 -1.29 -12.46 -8.08
C ASP A 109 -0.22 -11.67 -7.35
N LEU A 110 -0.02 -10.38 -7.68
CA LEU A 110 0.85 -9.49 -6.91
C LEU A 110 0.33 -9.34 -5.47
N TYR A 111 -0.99 -9.17 -5.29
CA TYR A 111 -1.57 -9.15 -3.96
C TYR A 111 -1.27 -10.45 -3.20
N ALA A 112 -1.58 -11.61 -3.79
CA ALA A 112 -1.51 -12.90 -3.12
C ALA A 112 -0.07 -13.40 -2.85
N LYS A 113 0.90 -12.97 -3.65
CA LYS A 113 2.29 -13.46 -3.54
C LYS A 113 3.22 -12.47 -2.87
N VAL A 114 2.93 -11.17 -2.98
CA VAL A 114 3.78 -10.10 -2.45
C VAL A 114 3.11 -9.43 -1.26
N ILE A 115 1.93 -8.84 -1.44
CA ILE A 115 1.31 -7.97 -0.42
C ILE A 115 0.77 -8.76 0.78
N SER A 116 0.11 -9.90 0.56
CA SER A 116 -0.52 -10.66 1.65
C SER A 116 0.47 -11.31 2.62
N ASN A 117 1.75 -11.38 2.24
CA ASN A 117 2.84 -11.89 3.08
C ASN A 117 3.55 -10.77 3.85
N ALA A 118 3.19 -9.52 3.63
CA ALA A 118 3.82 -8.36 4.24
C ALA A 118 3.09 -7.90 5.51
N GLU A 119 3.84 -7.35 6.44
CA GLU A 119 3.27 -6.65 7.60
C GLU A 119 2.54 -5.38 7.16
N LYS A 120 1.50 -4.97 7.88
CA LYS A 120 0.70 -3.77 7.52
C LYS A 120 1.55 -2.51 7.32
N THR A 121 2.61 -2.36 8.11
CA THR A 121 3.55 -1.23 8.03
C THR A 121 4.43 -1.23 6.77
N GLN A 122 4.53 -2.37 6.08
CA GLN A 122 5.34 -2.57 4.88
C GLN A 122 4.54 -2.38 3.59
N ILE A 123 3.21 -2.50 3.64
CA ILE A 123 2.34 -2.52 2.46
C ILE A 123 2.44 -1.24 1.63
N MET A 124 2.51 -0.07 2.27
CA MET A 124 2.64 1.21 1.57
C MET A 124 3.94 1.25 0.73
N VAL A 125 5.05 0.80 1.33
CA VAL A 125 6.35 0.71 0.66
C VAL A 125 6.29 -0.25 -0.52
N ILE A 126 5.68 -1.42 -0.34
CA ILE A 126 5.51 -2.40 -1.41
C ILE A 126 4.71 -1.82 -2.56
N LEU A 127 3.63 -1.09 -2.28
CA LEU A 127 2.82 -0.47 -3.33
C LEU A 127 3.60 0.59 -4.11
N GLU A 128 4.41 1.42 -3.45
CA GLU A 128 5.30 2.38 -4.14
C GLU A 128 6.29 1.65 -5.07
N LEU A 129 6.92 0.58 -4.58
CA LEU A 129 7.85 -0.25 -5.37
C LEU A 129 7.14 -0.92 -6.57
N LEU A 130 5.93 -1.43 -6.36
CA LEU A 130 5.13 -2.03 -7.43
C LEU A 130 4.66 -1.00 -8.45
N GLU A 131 4.33 0.23 -8.04
CA GLU A 131 4.00 1.33 -8.95
C GLU A 131 5.15 1.61 -9.93
N ASP A 132 6.40 1.69 -9.41
CA ASP A 132 7.59 1.87 -10.24
C ASP A 132 7.79 0.72 -11.23
N ARG A 133 7.63 -0.53 -10.76
CA ARG A 133 7.80 -1.73 -11.60
C ARG A 133 6.77 -1.88 -12.69
N LEU A 134 5.53 -1.44 -12.43
CA LEU A 134 4.46 -1.49 -13.40
C LEU A 134 4.60 -0.39 -14.47
N ARG A 135 5.56 0.55 -14.36
CA ARG A 135 5.70 1.70 -15.28
C ARG A 135 5.75 1.32 -16.75
N GLU A 136 6.44 0.23 -17.10
CA GLU A 136 6.59 -0.22 -18.50
C GLU A 136 5.61 -1.35 -18.88
N VAL A 137 4.71 -1.74 -17.97
CA VAL A 137 3.76 -2.83 -18.20
C VAL A 137 2.54 -2.31 -18.96
N PRO A 138 2.07 -3.01 -20.02
CA PRO A 138 0.81 -2.68 -20.68
C PRO A 138 -0.35 -2.66 -19.68
N ASN A 139 -1.30 -1.73 -19.85
CA ASN A 139 -2.44 -1.55 -18.95
C ASN A 139 -2.08 -1.25 -17.47
N ARG A 140 -0.86 -0.75 -17.19
CA ARG A 140 -0.39 -0.46 -15.82
C ARG A 140 -1.35 0.31 -14.94
N LYS A 141 -2.11 1.26 -15.50
CA LYS A 141 -3.06 2.09 -14.74
C LYS A 141 -4.20 1.24 -14.19
N GLU A 142 -4.72 0.32 -15.01
CA GLU A 142 -5.76 -0.61 -14.60
C GLU A 142 -5.22 -1.62 -13.58
N ILE A 143 -4.06 -2.22 -13.85
CA ILE A 143 -3.41 -3.15 -12.92
C ILE A 143 -3.16 -2.49 -11.57
N PHE A 144 -2.59 -1.28 -11.56
CA PHE A 144 -2.27 -0.58 -10.33
C PHE A 144 -3.53 -0.15 -9.57
N ARG A 145 -4.56 0.32 -10.28
CA ARG A 145 -5.87 0.60 -9.67
C ARG A 145 -6.43 -0.63 -8.98
N ASP A 146 -6.49 -1.76 -9.69
CA ASP A 146 -7.04 -3.01 -9.15
C ASP A 146 -6.22 -3.54 -7.97
N LEU A 147 -4.89 -3.34 -8.00
CA LEU A 147 -3.99 -3.66 -6.90
C LEU A 147 -4.24 -2.78 -5.68
N VAL A 148 -4.41 -1.46 -5.85
CA VAL A 148 -4.67 -0.51 -4.75
C VAL A 148 -6.03 -0.81 -4.12
N VAL A 149 -7.10 -0.93 -4.91
CA VAL A 149 -8.45 -1.20 -4.37
C VAL A 149 -8.56 -2.59 -3.74
N GLY A 150 -7.87 -3.58 -4.30
CA GLY A 150 -7.77 -4.93 -3.74
C GLY A 150 -7.01 -4.95 -2.42
N THR A 151 -5.89 -4.24 -2.36
CA THR A 151 -5.11 -4.07 -1.12
C THR A 151 -5.91 -3.34 -0.06
N ARG A 152 -6.55 -2.22 -0.42
CA ARG A 152 -7.40 -1.42 0.46
C ARG A 152 -8.45 -2.28 1.16
N LYS A 153 -9.15 -3.13 0.41
CA LYS A 153 -10.22 -3.99 0.93
C LYS A 153 -9.70 -5.11 1.83
N LYS A 154 -8.54 -5.70 1.51
CA LYS A 154 -8.07 -6.95 2.11
C LYS A 154 -7.02 -6.79 3.22
N ALA A 155 -6.29 -5.67 3.25
CA ALA A 155 -5.09 -5.54 4.08
C ALA A 155 -5.29 -4.83 5.44
N ASP A 156 -6.48 -4.28 5.70
CA ASP A 156 -6.81 -3.61 6.98
C ASP A 156 -5.71 -2.61 7.44
N VAL A 157 -5.26 -1.79 6.50
CA VAL A 157 -4.21 -0.77 6.67
C VAL A 157 -4.78 0.55 7.19
N SER A 158 -3.93 1.48 7.68
CA SER A 158 -4.35 2.84 8.05
C SER A 158 -5.02 3.53 6.86
N PHE A 159 -6.36 3.52 6.83
CA PHE A 159 -7.13 3.98 5.66
C PHE A 159 -6.85 5.43 5.31
N ALA A 160 -6.66 6.31 6.31
CA ALA A 160 -6.40 7.73 6.05
C ALA A 160 -5.09 7.95 5.28
N ASP A 161 -3.98 7.36 5.76
CA ASP A 161 -2.67 7.49 5.11
C ASP A 161 -2.69 6.82 3.73
N PHE A 162 -3.24 5.60 3.67
CA PHE A 162 -3.37 4.83 2.44
C PHE A 162 -4.19 5.57 1.38
N ASP A 163 -5.36 6.09 1.75
CA ASP A 163 -6.26 6.78 0.83
C ASP A 163 -5.64 8.09 0.34
N SER A 164 -4.98 8.83 1.22
CA SER A 164 -4.27 10.06 0.84
C SER A 164 -3.16 9.81 -0.18
N GLN A 165 -2.46 8.68 -0.07
CA GLN A 165 -1.28 8.40 -0.87
C GLN A 165 -1.58 7.63 -2.16
N PHE A 166 -2.55 6.72 -2.15
CA PHE A 166 -2.82 5.80 -3.27
C PHE A 166 -4.21 6.01 -3.86
N THR A 167 -5.27 5.91 -3.05
CA THR A 167 -6.66 5.99 -3.54
C THR A 167 -6.93 7.33 -4.24
N SER A 168 -6.42 8.44 -3.70
CA SER A 168 -6.55 9.79 -4.25
C SER A 168 -5.98 9.95 -5.68
N LYS A 169 -5.05 9.07 -6.08
CA LYS A 169 -4.34 9.12 -7.37
C LYS A 169 -4.95 8.24 -8.47
N LEU A 170 -5.93 7.39 -8.13
CA LEU A 170 -6.48 6.39 -9.07
C LEU A 170 -7.27 6.98 -10.25
N GLY A 171 -7.68 8.25 -10.14
CA GLY A 171 -8.58 8.87 -11.10
C GLY A 171 -10.02 8.38 -10.92
N TYR A 172 -10.88 8.68 -11.89
CA TYR A 172 -12.30 8.31 -11.88
C TYR A 172 -12.59 7.21 -12.89
N GLU A 173 -13.56 6.36 -12.61
CA GLU A 173 -14.08 5.42 -13.58
C GLU A 173 -14.66 6.19 -14.78
N ASP A 174 -14.34 5.74 -16.01
CA ASP A 174 -14.98 6.25 -17.22
C ASP A 174 -16.40 5.68 -17.33
N LEU A 175 -17.26 6.11 -16.40
CA LEU A 175 -18.68 5.93 -16.49
C LEU A 175 -19.16 6.97 -17.50
N LYS A 176 -19.38 6.57 -18.75
CA LYS A 176 -20.14 7.36 -19.75
C LYS A 176 -21.55 7.74 -19.28
N ALA A 177 -21.95 7.27 -18.09
CA ALA A 177 -23.21 7.56 -17.44
C ALA A 177 -23.29 9.03 -17.03
N LYS A 178 -24.26 9.74 -17.59
CA LYS A 178 -24.71 11.04 -17.08
C LYS A 178 -25.56 10.81 -15.82
N GLY A 179 -25.59 11.81 -14.93
CA GLY A 179 -26.43 11.80 -13.73
C GLY A 179 -25.65 11.64 -12.43
N GLU A 180 -26.40 11.37 -11.36
CA GLU A 180 -25.93 11.30 -9.98
C GLU A 180 -26.36 9.97 -9.36
N THR A 181 -25.52 9.44 -8.48
CA THR A 181 -25.82 8.25 -7.67
C THR A 181 -26.02 8.67 -6.22
N VAL A 182 -27.08 8.17 -5.59
CA VAL A 182 -27.28 8.33 -4.15
C VAL A 182 -26.41 7.30 -3.43
N ILE A 183 -25.64 7.78 -2.47
CA ILE A 183 -24.70 6.99 -1.68
C ILE A 183 -24.90 7.27 -0.20
N TYR A 184 -24.52 6.30 0.62
CA TYR A 184 -24.70 6.30 2.05
C TYR A 184 -23.40 5.96 2.78
N ARG A 185 -23.25 6.46 3.99
CA ARG A 185 -22.13 6.14 4.87
C ARG A 185 -22.62 6.05 6.31
N GLY A 186 -22.30 4.94 6.97
CA GLY A 186 -22.44 4.84 8.41
C GLY A 186 -21.23 5.43 9.11
N GLU A 187 -21.43 6.31 10.08
CA GLU A 187 -20.37 6.84 10.93
C GLU A 187 -20.65 6.53 12.40
N ASN A 188 -19.63 6.06 13.10
CA ASN A 188 -19.59 5.95 14.55
C ASN A 188 -18.29 6.59 15.08
N MET A 189 -18.05 6.52 16.40
CA MET A 189 -16.89 7.15 17.04
C MET A 189 -15.52 6.64 16.52
N TRP A 190 -15.47 5.45 15.92
CA TRP A 190 -14.26 4.83 15.36
C TRP A 190 -14.09 5.12 13.88
N SER A 191 -15.09 5.74 13.25
CA SER A 191 -15.10 6.02 11.83
C SER A 191 -14.31 7.28 11.51
N GLN A 192 -13.63 7.27 10.38
CA GLN A 192 -13.10 8.50 9.79
C GLN A 192 -14.26 9.42 9.41
N ASN A 193 -14.13 10.71 9.73
CA ASN A 193 -15.09 11.73 9.33
C ASN A 193 -15.24 11.77 7.80
N TYR A 194 -16.48 11.89 7.32
CA TYR A 194 -16.84 11.82 5.91
C TYR A 194 -16.10 12.84 5.03
N LEU A 195 -15.67 13.97 5.61
CA LEU A 195 -14.86 14.97 4.93
C LEU A 195 -13.52 14.40 4.42
N PHE A 196 -13.05 13.31 4.99
CA PHE A 196 -11.79 12.65 4.63
C PHE A 196 -11.96 11.20 4.17
N ALA A 197 -13.18 10.67 4.19
CA ALA A 197 -13.43 9.26 3.94
C ALA A 197 -13.78 8.98 2.48
N TYR A 198 -13.12 7.98 1.90
CA TYR A 198 -13.36 7.55 0.52
C TYR A 198 -14.44 6.49 0.38
N SER A 199 -14.67 5.68 1.41
CA SER A 199 -15.59 4.54 1.38
C SER A 199 -17.03 4.96 1.65
N TRP A 200 -17.90 4.70 0.68
CA TRP A 200 -19.35 4.87 0.73
C TRP A 200 -20.02 3.61 0.19
N THR A 201 -21.33 3.48 0.37
CA THR A 201 -22.11 2.36 -0.16
C THR A 201 -23.34 2.86 -0.91
N THR A 202 -23.77 2.14 -1.94
CA THR A 202 -25.08 2.41 -2.57
C THR A 202 -26.25 1.78 -1.79
N SER A 203 -25.97 1.03 -0.71
CA SER A 203 -26.98 0.40 0.14
C SER A 203 -27.14 1.14 1.48
N ARG A 204 -28.34 1.68 1.71
CA ARG A 204 -28.70 2.32 2.99
C ARG A 204 -28.61 1.33 4.16
N GLU A 205 -29.08 0.09 3.98
CA GLU A 205 -29.06 -0.96 5.01
C GLU A 205 -27.63 -1.28 5.46
N LYS A 206 -26.67 -1.30 4.52
CA LYS A 206 -25.26 -1.50 4.85
C LYS A 206 -24.69 -0.31 5.61
N ALA A 207 -25.03 0.92 5.23
CA ALA A 207 -24.65 2.11 5.98
C ALA A 207 -25.23 2.11 7.42
N GLU A 208 -26.48 1.68 7.60
CA GLU A 208 -27.09 1.50 8.94
C GLU A 208 -26.34 0.45 9.76
N SER A 209 -25.98 -0.67 9.14
CA SER A 209 -25.18 -1.73 9.79
C SER A 209 -23.79 -1.24 10.22
N PHE A 210 -23.13 -0.39 9.41
CA PHE A 210 -21.84 0.22 9.77
C PHE A 210 -21.96 1.26 10.88
N ALA A 211 -23.01 2.09 10.85
CA ALA A 211 -23.29 3.07 11.89
C ALA A 211 -23.46 2.38 13.26
N ASN A 212 -24.21 1.27 13.30
CA ASN A 212 -24.60 0.60 14.53
C ASN A 212 -23.71 -0.60 14.93
N ARG A 213 -22.54 -0.76 14.29
CA ARG A 213 -21.68 -1.94 14.48
C ARG A 213 -21.10 -2.06 15.89
N PHE A 214 -20.85 -0.93 16.55
CA PHE A 214 -20.20 -0.89 17.86
C PHE A 214 -21.01 -0.11 18.90
N GLU A 215 -21.61 1.01 18.48
CA GLU A 215 -22.44 1.90 19.29
C GLU A 215 -23.44 2.62 18.37
N ASP A 216 -24.34 3.44 18.94
CA ASP A 216 -25.26 4.27 18.16
C ASP A 216 -24.47 5.28 17.31
N GLY A 217 -24.45 5.02 16.00
CA GLY A 217 -23.87 5.90 15.01
C GLY A 217 -24.90 6.78 14.33
N LYS A 218 -24.48 7.45 13.26
CA LYS A 218 -25.36 8.19 12.36
C LYS A 218 -25.19 7.69 10.94
N VAL A 219 -26.25 7.82 10.15
CA VAL A 219 -26.22 7.50 8.72
C VAL A 219 -26.22 8.81 7.94
N LEU A 220 -25.24 8.93 7.05
CA LEU A 220 -25.16 10.02 6.09
C LEU A 220 -25.70 9.55 4.75
N GLN A 221 -26.40 10.45 4.07
CA GLN A 221 -26.78 10.32 2.67
C GLN A 221 -26.17 11.48 1.89
N ALA A 222 -25.66 11.18 0.71
CA ALA A 222 -25.16 12.19 -0.23
C ALA A 222 -25.48 11.76 -1.67
N LYS A 223 -25.33 12.69 -2.60
CA LYS A 223 -25.29 12.41 -4.04
C LYS A 223 -23.86 12.59 -4.54
N ILE A 224 -23.47 11.80 -5.52
CA ILE A 224 -22.19 11.92 -6.22
C ILE A 224 -22.44 11.92 -7.73
N PRO A 225 -21.83 12.84 -8.52
CA PRO A 225 -21.86 12.73 -9.97
C PRO A 225 -21.23 11.40 -10.42
N ASN A 226 -21.87 10.70 -11.35
CA ASN A 226 -21.40 9.37 -11.79
C ASN A 226 -19.97 9.41 -12.36
N ASN A 227 -19.57 10.51 -12.99
CA ASN A 227 -18.20 10.71 -13.49
C ASN A 227 -17.16 11.10 -12.42
N ARG A 228 -17.54 11.08 -11.14
CA ARG A 228 -16.66 11.34 -9.98
C ARG A 228 -16.53 10.12 -9.06
N ILE A 229 -17.04 8.97 -9.48
CA ILE A 229 -16.80 7.69 -8.79
C ILE A 229 -15.39 7.20 -9.13
N ILE A 230 -14.59 6.91 -8.10
CA ILE A 230 -13.21 6.42 -8.23
C ILE A 230 -13.21 4.93 -8.57
N TYR A 231 -14.05 4.17 -7.87
CA TYR A 231 -14.16 2.72 -8.08
C TYR A 231 -15.49 2.19 -7.58
N THR A 232 -16.07 1.23 -8.31
CA THR A 232 -17.24 0.47 -7.87
C THR A 232 -16.84 -0.98 -7.59
N TYR A 233 -16.98 -1.44 -6.35
CA TYR A 233 -16.71 -2.84 -6.02
C TYR A 233 -17.84 -3.73 -6.56
N LYS A 234 -17.61 -4.34 -7.72
CA LYS A 234 -18.59 -5.22 -8.37
C LYS A 234 -18.72 -6.54 -7.61
N ASN A 235 -19.95 -7.02 -7.45
CA ASN A 235 -20.29 -8.25 -6.72
C ASN A 235 -19.81 -8.25 -5.25
N ASP A 236 -19.70 -7.06 -4.66
CA ASP A 236 -19.36 -6.87 -3.26
C ASP A 236 -20.63 -6.76 -2.42
N GLU A 237 -20.68 -7.50 -1.30
CA GLU A 237 -21.85 -7.56 -0.41
C GLU A 237 -22.10 -6.24 0.33
N GLU A 238 -21.10 -5.36 0.41
CA GLU A 238 -21.22 -4.05 1.03
C GLU A 238 -21.69 -3.00 0.02
N HIS A 239 -21.80 -3.36 -1.27
CA HIS A 239 -22.11 -2.44 -2.36
C HIS A 239 -21.23 -1.18 -2.33
N GLU A 240 -19.95 -1.36 -1.98
CA GLU A 240 -19.01 -0.29 -1.73
C GLU A 240 -18.68 0.47 -3.02
N VAL A 241 -18.62 1.80 -2.89
CA VAL A 241 -18.13 2.72 -3.89
C VAL A 241 -17.08 3.64 -3.26
N LEU A 242 -15.99 3.87 -3.99
CA LEU A 242 -14.96 4.83 -3.61
C LEU A 242 -15.25 6.16 -4.29
N VAL A 243 -15.30 7.23 -3.51
CA VAL A 243 -15.52 8.60 -4.00
C VAL A 243 -14.60 9.57 -3.26
N ASN A 244 -14.30 10.72 -3.87
CA ASN A 244 -13.66 11.82 -3.14
C ASN A 244 -14.76 12.71 -2.52
N SER A 245 -14.66 12.94 -1.21
CA SER A 245 -15.59 13.74 -0.41
C SER A 245 -15.80 15.17 -0.93
N ASP A 246 -14.80 15.74 -1.61
CA ASP A 246 -14.85 17.08 -2.22
C ASP A 246 -15.96 17.24 -3.28
N TYR A 247 -16.46 16.12 -3.82
CA TYR A 247 -17.48 16.11 -4.89
C TYR A 247 -18.87 15.70 -4.39
N LEU A 248 -19.04 15.47 -3.09
CA LEU A 248 -20.33 15.14 -2.52
C LEU A 248 -21.30 16.32 -2.63
N LEU A 249 -22.53 16.00 -3.01
CA LEU A 249 -23.63 16.94 -3.13
C LEU A 249 -24.71 16.59 -2.11
N GLU A 250 -25.38 17.60 -1.56
CA GLU A 250 -26.56 17.44 -0.71
C GLU A 250 -26.35 16.48 0.48
N VAL A 251 -25.22 16.60 1.19
CA VAL A 251 -24.92 15.75 2.35
C VAL A 251 -25.92 16.03 3.48
N VAL A 252 -26.67 15.02 3.90
CA VAL A 252 -27.64 15.08 5.00
C VAL A 252 -27.44 13.91 5.96
N THR A 253 -27.78 14.11 7.24
CA THR A 253 -27.89 13.03 8.23
C THR A 253 -29.33 12.52 8.24
N LEU A 254 -29.51 11.20 8.17
CA LEU A 254 -30.81 10.52 8.18
C LEU A 254 -31.29 10.20 9.60
#